data_AF-A0A0M6XT06-F1
#
_entry.id   AF-A0A0M6XT06-F1
#
_cell.length_a   1.000
_cell.length_b   1.000
_cell.length_c   1.000
_cell.angle_alpha   90.00
_cell.angle_beta   90.00
_cell.angle_gamma   90.00
#
_symmetry.space_group_name_H-M   'P 1'
#
loop_
_entity.id
_entity.type
_entity.pdbx_description
1 polymer ?
#
loop_
_entity_poly.entity_id
_entity_poly.type
_entity_poly.pdbx_seq_one_letter_code
_entity_poly.pdbx_strand_id
1 'polypeptide(L)'
;MFHSVEVPLWALVLLILFAAVTFASHFLFPSVRWFFRRRAERLVGRLNTRLKRPIQPFKLARRMDTVNRLIHDPQVAQAIVDHAHSEGIPEAVAYETARRYAREIVPGFSALLYFGVATRLARWLSRSLYRVRVTAEAEAMAGVDPKATVVFVLNHRSNMDYVLVTWLAARQTPLAYAVGEWARRWPLSALIRAMGGYFVRRRDLNPLYRRVLARYVQIATANGVTQAIFPEGRLSRDGALHEPRLGLLSYILAGHDQEDPRDVVFVPVALNYERVLEDRVLIAADGQEAHRFRLRWWMVVRYLWRHLQLRLTGRFSRFGYAAVAFGRPLSLHRFLWQGHADPAAALGQELMSRIGDVLPVLPMALVCEALLDGARDVEVAADYLEARVADWRKAGHVVHHATREAREVALVALRMLEVRKVLVLSGTKIVVDDVWLPLIAYYARTLPVQKPSET
;
A
#
# COMPACT_ATOMS: atom_id res chain seq x y z
N MET A 1 -57.46 -33.48 -30.55
CA MET A 1 -57.00 -34.70 -29.86
C MET A 1 -55.68 -34.38 -29.19
N PHE A 2 -55.58 -34.52 -27.88
CA PHE A 2 -54.29 -34.47 -27.18
C PHE A 2 -53.79 -35.90 -27.06
N HIS A 3 -52.66 -36.22 -27.70
CA HIS A 3 -51.97 -37.48 -27.53
C HIS A 3 -50.92 -37.31 -26.43
N SER A 4 -50.85 -38.26 -25.50
CA SER A 4 -49.81 -38.30 -24.47
C SER A 4 -48.47 -38.69 -25.12
N VAL A 5 -47.44 -37.88 -24.89
CA VAL A 5 -46.06 -38.18 -25.28
C VAL A 5 -45.33 -38.65 -24.04
N GLU A 6 -44.85 -39.89 -24.04
CA GLU A 6 -44.03 -40.42 -22.97
C GLU A 6 -42.60 -39.89 -23.11
N VAL A 7 -42.12 -39.19 -22.07
CA VAL A 7 -40.76 -38.63 -22.04
C VAL A 7 -40.00 -39.24 -20.87
N PRO A 8 -38.77 -39.73 -21.06
CA PRO A 8 -37.93 -40.21 -19.97
C PRO A 8 -37.71 -39.11 -18.91
N LEU A 9 -37.82 -39.45 -17.63
CA LEU A 9 -37.69 -38.49 -16.52
C LEU A 9 -36.39 -37.68 -16.57
N TRP A 10 -35.27 -38.31 -16.95
CA TRP A 10 -33.98 -37.63 -17.07
C TRP A 10 -33.98 -36.53 -18.14
N ALA A 11 -34.71 -36.72 -19.25
CA ALA A 11 -34.81 -35.75 -20.33
C ALA A 11 -35.65 -34.56 -19.91
N LEU A 12 -36.75 -34.80 -19.16
CA LEU A 12 -37.55 -33.75 -18.56
C LEU A 12 -36.73 -32.90 -17.56
N VAL A 13 -35.92 -33.55 -16.71
CA VAL A 13 -35.04 -32.84 -15.75
C VAL A 13 -34.02 -31.96 -16.48
N LEU A 14 -33.38 -32.46 -17.54
CA LEU A 14 -32.46 -31.65 -18.36
C LEU A 14 -33.16 -30.46 -19.02
N LEU A 15 -34.38 -30.65 -19.53
CA LEU A 15 -35.15 -29.59 -20.16
C LEU A 15 -35.53 -28.51 -19.14
N ILE A 16 -35.96 -28.89 -17.95
CA ILE A 16 -36.27 -27.96 -16.85
C ILE A 16 -35.00 -27.22 -16.42
N LEU A 17 -33.85 -27.91 -16.29
CA LEU A 17 -32.59 -27.28 -15.92
C LEU A 17 -32.16 -26.25 -16.98
N PHE A 18 -32.25 -26.60 -18.26
CA PHE A 18 -31.93 -25.69 -19.37
C PHE A 18 -32.87 -24.48 -19.41
N ALA A 19 -34.18 -24.70 -19.22
CA ALA A 19 -35.16 -23.63 -19.13
C ALA A 19 -34.88 -22.71 -17.93
N ALA A 20 -34.54 -23.27 -16.76
CA ALA A 20 -34.19 -22.51 -15.57
C ALA A 20 -32.90 -21.68 -15.77
N VAL A 21 -31.85 -22.26 -16.36
CA VAL A 21 -30.61 -21.55 -16.68
C VAL A 21 -30.85 -20.44 -17.72
N THR A 22 -31.68 -20.71 -18.73
CA THR A 22 -32.07 -19.73 -19.76
C THR A 22 -32.86 -18.59 -19.15
N PHE A 23 -33.87 -18.90 -18.33
CA PHE A 23 -34.67 -17.90 -17.61
C PHE A 23 -33.79 -17.06 -16.67
N ALA A 24 -32.92 -17.70 -15.89
CA ALA A 24 -32.00 -17.01 -15.00
C ALA A 24 -31.06 -16.08 -15.77
N SER A 25 -30.52 -16.52 -16.91
CA SER A 25 -29.56 -15.75 -17.70
C SER A 25 -30.18 -14.59 -18.49
N HIS A 26 -31.43 -14.72 -18.96
CA HIS A 26 -32.08 -13.72 -19.81
C HIS A 26 -33.03 -12.78 -19.05
N PHE A 27 -33.62 -13.21 -17.93
CA PHE A 27 -34.61 -12.41 -17.21
C PHE A 27 -34.13 -12.00 -15.80
N LEU A 28 -33.62 -12.95 -15.01
CA LEU A 28 -33.22 -12.67 -13.63
C LEU A 28 -31.90 -11.90 -13.56
N PHE A 29 -30.82 -12.42 -14.14
CA PHE A 29 -29.50 -11.82 -14.05
C PHE A 29 -29.41 -10.43 -14.69
N PRO A 30 -30.03 -10.12 -15.84
CA PRO A 30 -30.02 -8.77 -16.39
C PRO A 30 -30.69 -7.75 -15.46
N SER A 31 -31.85 -8.11 -14.88
CA SER A 31 -32.58 -7.27 -13.93
C SER A 31 -31.78 -7.04 -12.64
N VAL A 32 -31.18 -8.09 -12.09
CA VAL A 32 -30.31 -8.02 -10.92
C VAL A 32 -29.07 -7.16 -11.20
N ARG A 33 -28.41 -7.36 -12.35
CA ARG A 33 -27.26 -6.55 -12.78
C ARG A 33 -27.64 -5.07 -12.92
N TRP A 34 -28.79 -4.77 -13.54
CA TRP A 34 -29.29 -3.40 -13.67
C TRP A 34 -29.55 -2.78 -12.29
N PHE A 35 -30.16 -3.50 -11.36
CA PHE A 35 -30.42 -3.03 -10.00
C PHE A 35 -29.12 -2.67 -9.27
N PHE A 36 -28.12 -3.55 -9.30
CA PHE A 36 -26.81 -3.28 -8.69
C PHE A 36 -26.06 -2.15 -9.41
N ARG A 37 -26.12 -2.07 -10.74
CA ARG A 37 -25.52 -0.99 -11.54
C ARG A 37 -26.13 0.36 -11.15
N ARG A 38 -27.46 0.48 -11.13
CA ARG A 38 -28.14 1.73 -10.75
C ARG A 38 -27.85 2.12 -9.30
N ARG A 39 -27.71 1.16 -8.39
CA ARG A 39 -27.29 1.42 -7.00
C ARG A 39 -25.84 1.92 -6.93
N ALA A 40 -24.94 1.34 -7.71
CA ALA A 40 -23.54 1.76 -7.80
C ALA A 40 -23.41 3.17 -8.39
N GLU A 41 -24.14 3.49 -9.47
CA GLU A 41 -24.17 4.83 -10.08
C GLU A 41 -24.65 5.90 -9.07
N ARG A 42 -25.75 5.63 -8.35
CA ARG A 42 -26.22 6.53 -7.28
C ARG A 42 -25.21 6.70 -6.16
N LEU A 43 -24.52 5.62 -5.77
CA LEU A 43 -23.48 5.69 -4.75
C LEU A 43 -22.31 6.55 -5.23
N VAL A 44 -21.82 6.35 -6.45
CA VAL A 44 -20.75 7.15 -7.06
C VAL A 44 -21.15 8.61 -7.12
N GLY A 45 -22.37 8.94 -7.56
CA GLY A 45 -22.87 10.32 -7.58
C GLY A 45 -22.83 10.97 -6.19
N ARG A 46 -23.30 10.26 -5.15
CA ARG A 46 -23.25 10.73 -3.75
C ARG A 46 -21.85 10.83 -3.18
N LEU A 47 -20.91 10.00 -3.65
CA LEU A 47 -19.52 10.03 -3.20
C LEU A 47 -18.78 11.21 -3.84
N ASN A 48 -18.99 11.46 -5.13
CA ASN A 48 -18.37 12.57 -5.84
C ASN A 48 -18.72 13.94 -5.25
N THR A 49 -19.87 14.10 -4.58
CA THR A 49 -20.21 15.35 -3.86
C THR A 49 -19.50 15.50 -2.52
N ARG A 50 -18.92 14.43 -1.96
CA ARG A 50 -18.24 14.42 -0.65
C ARG A 50 -16.73 14.35 -0.75
N LEU A 51 -16.22 13.80 -1.85
CA LEU A 51 -14.79 13.67 -2.10
C LEU A 51 -14.22 15.02 -2.54
N LYS A 52 -13.07 15.40 -1.96
CA LYS A 52 -12.32 16.58 -2.42
C LYS A 52 -11.91 16.45 -3.90
N ARG A 53 -11.65 15.22 -4.35
CA ARG A 53 -11.36 14.90 -5.75
C ARG A 53 -12.33 13.81 -6.22
N PRO A 54 -13.18 14.08 -7.23
CA PRO A 54 -14.17 13.12 -7.69
C PRO A 54 -13.51 11.87 -8.27
N ILE A 55 -14.23 10.76 -8.25
CA ILE A 55 -13.76 9.51 -8.84
C ILE A 55 -13.66 9.70 -10.34
N GLN A 56 -12.46 9.48 -10.90
CA GLN A 56 -12.24 9.62 -12.33
C GLN A 56 -13.06 8.60 -13.14
N PRO A 57 -13.68 9.00 -14.25
CA PRO A 57 -14.43 8.09 -15.12
C PRO A 57 -13.61 6.88 -15.57
N PHE A 58 -12.31 7.08 -15.85
CA PHE A 58 -11.40 5.99 -16.22
C PHE A 58 -11.34 4.87 -15.18
N LYS A 59 -11.48 5.19 -13.89
CA LYS A 59 -11.48 4.20 -12.80
C LYS A 59 -12.80 3.44 -12.70
N LEU A 60 -13.88 4.02 -13.22
CA LEU A 60 -15.22 3.43 -13.28
C LEU A 60 -15.46 2.69 -14.59
N ALA A 61 -14.61 2.91 -15.60
CA ALA A 61 -14.66 2.19 -16.86
C ALA A 61 -14.64 0.69 -16.61
N ARG A 62 -15.36 -0.07 -17.44
CA ARG A 62 -15.35 -1.52 -17.28
C ARG A 62 -13.91 -1.98 -17.53
N ARG A 63 -13.43 -2.85 -16.66
CA ARG A 63 -12.07 -3.40 -16.76
C ARG A 63 -11.72 -3.89 -18.18
N MET A 64 -12.67 -4.51 -18.88
CA MET A 64 -12.44 -5.00 -20.25
C MET A 64 -12.23 -3.87 -21.26
N ASP A 65 -12.89 -2.73 -21.08
CA ASP A 65 -12.75 -1.57 -21.96
C ASP A 65 -11.35 -0.98 -21.82
N THR A 66 -10.84 -0.87 -20.59
CA THR A 66 -9.46 -0.44 -20.32
C THR A 66 -8.44 -1.46 -20.85
N VAL A 67 -8.68 -2.76 -20.71
CA VAL A 67 -7.82 -3.81 -21.29
C VAL A 67 -7.78 -3.67 -22.81
N ASN A 68 -8.93 -3.54 -23.47
CA ASN A 68 -8.99 -3.40 -24.92
C ASN A 68 -8.30 -2.10 -25.37
N ARG A 69 -8.53 -0.98 -24.68
CA ARG A 69 -7.85 0.29 -24.97
C ARG A 69 -6.33 0.16 -24.88
N LEU A 70 -5.82 -0.59 -23.90
CA LEU A 70 -4.39 -0.79 -23.71
C LEU A 70 -3.77 -1.67 -24.81
N ILE A 71 -4.48 -2.71 -25.25
CA ILE A 71 -3.97 -3.64 -26.27
C ILE A 71 -3.95 -3.03 -27.67
N HIS A 72 -4.84 -2.07 -27.93
CA HIS A 72 -4.86 -1.31 -29.19
C HIS A 72 -4.10 0.03 -29.08
N ASP A 73 -3.38 0.28 -27.99
CA ASP A 73 -2.50 1.46 -27.87
C ASP A 73 -1.33 1.28 -28.86
N PRO A 74 -0.98 2.30 -29.67
CA PRO A 74 0.07 2.17 -30.69
C PRO A 74 1.41 1.67 -30.15
N GLN A 75 1.81 2.09 -28.94
CA GLN A 75 3.08 1.66 -28.36
C GLN A 75 3.04 0.19 -27.90
N VAL A 76 1.86 -0.30 -27.51
CA VAL A 76 1.68 -1.71 -27.14
C VAL A 76 1.58 -2.56 -28.40
N ALA A 77 0.87 -2.11 -29.42
CA ALA A 77 0.78 -2.77 -30.72
C ALA A 77 2.18 -2.96 -31.33
N GLN A 78 3.03 -1.91 -31.31
CA GLN A 78 4.41 -2.04 -31.77
C GLN A 78 5.19 -3.06 -30.94
N ALA A 79 5.09 -3.03 -29.61
CA ALA A 79 5.79 -4.01 -28.77
C ALA A 79 5.28 -5.45 -28.96
N ILE A 80 4.03 -5.65 -29.38
CA ILE A 80 3.51 -6.97 -29.77
C ILE A 80 4.23 -7.46 -31.02
N VAL A 81 4.38 -6.61 -32.03
CA VAL A 81 5.10 -6.91 -33.27
C VAL A 81 6.58 -7.19 -32.97
N ASP A 82 7.25 -6.32 -32.21
CA ASP A 82 8.65 -6.49 -31.84
C ASP A 82 8.88 -7.82 -31.09
N HIS A 83 7.98 -8.18 -30.18
CA HIS A 83 8.05 -9.43 -29.43
C HIS A 83 7.78 -10.65 -30.29
N ALA A 84 6.86 -10.55 -31.25
CA ALA A 84 6.58 -11.62 -32.21
C ALA A 84 7.81 -11.91 -33.06
N HIS A 85 8.47 -10.85 -33.56
CA HIS A 85 9.71 -10.96 -34.31
C HIS A 85 10.87 -11.51 -33.46
N SER A 86 11.07 -11.02 -32.24
CA SER A 86 12.21 -11.43 -31.41
C SER A 86 12.14 -12.88 -30.95
N GLU A 87 10.93 -13.38 -30.68
CA GLU A 87 10.70 -14.76 -30.22
C GLU A 87 10.39 -15.74 -31.36
N GLY A 88 10.25 -15.25 -32.61
CA GLY A 88 9.88 -16.07 -33.77
C GLY A 88 8.49 -16.70 -33.67
N ILE A 89 7.54 -16.02 -33.01
CA ILE A 89 6.16 -16.50 -32.81
C ILE A 89 5.16 -15.72 -33.68
N PRO A 90 4.01 -16.30 -34.05
CA PRO A 90 2.97 -15.55 -34.75
C PRO A 90 2.47 -14.36 -33.93
N GLU A 91 2.20 -13.22 -34.59
CA GLU A 91 1.70 -12.00 -33.93
C GLU A 91 0.43 -12.24 -33.10
N ALA A 92 -0.46 -13.12 -33.55
CA ALA A 92 -1.65 -13.50 -32.80
C ALA A 92 -1.34 -14.10 -31.41
N VAL A 93 -0.22 -14.85 -31.28
CA VAL A 93 0.24 -15.43 -30.02
C VAL A 93 0.83 -14.36 -29.12
N ALA A 94 1.63 -13.44 -29.67
CA ALA A 94 2.16 -12.28 -28.96
C ALA A 94 1.02 -11.35 -28.46
N TYR A 95 0.00 -11.14 -29.29
CA TYR A 95 -1.20 -10.39 -28.97
C TYR A 95 -1.96 -10.99 -27.78
N GLU A 96 -2.24 -12.30 -27.78
CA GLU A 96 -2.90 -12.95 -26.64
C GLU A 96 -2.03 -12.94 -25.37
N THR A 97 -0.70 -12.98 -25.51
CA THR A 97 0.24 -12.78 -24.41
C THR A 97 0.15 -11.38 -23.83
N ALA A 98 0.16 -10.34 -24.67
CA ALA A 98 -0.05 -8.96 -24.24
C ALA A 98 -1.40 -8.79 -23.56
N ARG A 99 -2.46 -9.39 -24.12
CA ARG A 99 -3.81 -9.36 -23.56
C ARG A 99 -3.90 -10.03 -22.19
N ARG A 100 -3.16 -11.12 -21.98
CA ARG A 100 -3.00 -11.74 -20.66
C ARG A 100 -2.29 -10.80 -19.68
N TYR A 101 -1.21 -10.13 -20.09
CA TYR A 101 -0.53 -9.13 -19.27
C TYR A 101 -1.44 -7.94 -18.93
N ALA A 102 -2.17 -7.39 -19.90
CA ALA A 102 -3.12 -6.31 -19.68
C ALA A 102 -4.22 -6.71 -18.69
N ARG A 103 -4.79 -7.91 -18.80
CA ARG A 103 -5.72 -8.43 -17.79
C ARG A 103 -5.04 -8.57 -16.42
N GLU A 104 -3.79 -9.00 -16.37
CA GLU A 104 -3.09 -9.13 -15.11
C GLU A 104 -2.95 -7.77 -14.40
N ILE A 105 -2.57 -6.73 -15.14
CA ILE A 105 -2.28 -5.37 -14.67
C ILE A 105 -3.56 -4.60 -14.38
N VAL A 106 -4.51 -4.52 -15.31
CA VAL A 106 -5.69 -3.66 -15.18
C VAL A 106 -6.60 -4.15 -14.04
N PRO A 107 -6.85 -3.29 -13.01
CA PRO A 107 -7.69 -3.64 -11.87
C PRO A 107 -9.17 -3.60 -12.24
N GLY A 108 -9.99 -4.31 -11.47
CA GLY A 108 -11.45 -4.25 -11.57
C GLY A 108 -12.01 -3.45 -10.42
N PHE A 109 -11.94 -2.13 -10.46
CA PHE A 109 -12.34 -1.29 -9.33
C PHE A 109 -13.85 -1.39 -9.04
N SER A 110 -14.19 -1.52 -7.76
CA SER A 110 -15.57 -1.51 -7.27
C SER A 110 -15.75 -0.42 -6.22
N ALA A 111 -16.42 0.67 -6.60
CA ALA A 111 -16.71 1.77 -5.67
C ALA A 111 -17.51 1.31 -4.45
N LEU A 112 -18.47 0.39 -4.65
CA LEU A 112 -19.28 -0.17 -3.57
C LEU A 112 -18.43 -0.92 -2.54
N LEU A 113 -17.52 -1.78 -2.99
CA LEU A 113 -16.65 -2.53 -2.09
C LEU A 113 -15.63 -1.61 -1.40
N TYR A 114 -15.03 -0.69 -2.17
CA TYR A 114 -14.02 0.23 -1.66
C TYR A 114 -14.56 1.14 -0.55
N PHE A 115 -15.64 1.89 -0.84
CA PHE A 115 -16.20 2.86 0.08
C PHE A 115 -17.18 2.24 1.10
N GLY A 116 -17.85 1.15 0.74
CA GLY A 116 -18.82 0.49 1.60
C GLY A 116 -18.17 -0.44 2.63
N VAL A 117 -17.22 -1.27 2.23
CA VAL A 117 -16.69 -2.33 3.09
C VAL A 117 -15.24 -2.08 3.46
N ALA A 118 -14.37 -1.94 2.45
CA ALA A 118 -12.92 -1.89 2.65
C ALA A 118 -12.49 -0.72 3.54
N THR A 119 -12.98 0.49 3.26
CA THR A 119 -12.63 1.69 4.07
C THR A 119 -13.04 1.54 5.53
N ARG A 120 -14.22 0.97 5.80
CA ARG A 120 -14.72 0.77 7.18
C ARG A 120 -13.91 -0.28 7.91
N LEU A 121 -13.64 -1.40 7.25
CA LEU A 121 -12.81 -2.47 7.78
C LEU A 121 -11.38 -1.99 8.04
N ALA A 122 -10.81 -1.23 7.10
CA ALA A 122 -9.48 -0.64 7.23
C ALA A 122 -9.39 0.33 8.41
N ARG A 123 -10.39 1.21 8.58
CA ARG A 123 -10.50 2.11 9.73
C ARG A 123 -10.61 1.33 11.04
N TRP A 124 -11.52 0.36 11.10
CA TRP A 124 -11.73 -0.46 12.28
C TRP A 124 -10.46 -1.21 12.66
N LEU A 125 -9.84 -1.90 11.70
CA LEU A 125 -8.62 -2.67 11.92
C LEU A 125 -7.49 -1.77 12.42
N SER A 126 -7.24 -0.66 11.72
CA SER A 126 -6.19 0.31 12.08
C SER A 126 -6.36 0.84 13.50
N ARG A 127 -7.56 1.31 13.87
CA ARG A 127 -7.84 1.87 15.21
C ARG A 127 -7.90 0.80 16.31
N SER A 128 -8.20 -0.43 15.92
CA SER A 128 -8.25 -1.55 16.84
C SER A 128 -6.85 -2.05 17.19
N LEU A 129 -5.91 -2.01 16.25
CA LEU A 129 -4.53 -2.44 16.46
C LEU A 129 -3.64 -1.30 16.99
N TYR A 130 -3.83 -0.07 16.51
CA TYR A 130 -2.92 1.04 16.77
C TYR A 130 -3.64 2.30 17.25
N ARG A 131 -2.90 3.14 17.96
CA ARG A 131 -3.24 4.56 18.15
C ARG A 131 -2.75 5.31 16.92
N VAL A 132 -3.66 5.57 15.97
CA VAL A 132 -3.27 6.21 14.71
C VAL A 132 -3.12 7.73 14.91
N ARG A 133 -1.97 8.26 14.51
CA ARG A 133 -1.66 9.70 14.49
C ARG A 133 -1.41 10.12 13.04
N VAL A 134 -2.02 11.23 12.64
CA VAL A 134 -1.88 11.80 11.30
C VAL A 134 -1.50 13.27 11.47
N THR A 135 -0.44 13.70 10.79
CA THR A 135 0.10 15.06 10.88
C THR A 135 0.30 15.64 9.49
N ALA A 136 0.09 16.96 9.36
CA ALA A 136 0.34 17.74 8.15
C ALA A 136 -0.50 17.37 6.90
N GLU A 137 -1.55 16.54 7.01
CA GLU A 137 -2.38 16.15 5.85
C GLU A 137 -3.10 17.35 5.23
N ALA A 138 -3.69 18.23 6.05
CA ALA A 138 -4.46 19.36 5.52
C ALA A 138 -3.54 20.37 4.83
N GLU A 139 -2.39 20.65 5.44
CA GLU A 139 -1.35 21.57 5.00
C GLU A 139 -0.73 21.07 3.69
N ALA A 140 -0.33 19.79 3.62
CA ALA A 140 0.22 19.21 2.41
C ALA A 140 -0.79 19.23 1.25
N MET A 141 -2.08 19.07 1.54
CA MET A 141 -3.10 19.03 0.48
C MET A 141 -3.70 20.41 0.13
N ALA A 142 -3.44 21.46 0.91
CA ALA A 142 -4.07 22.78 0.73
C ALA A 142 -3.67 23.46 -0.60
N GLY A 143 -2.43 23.30 -1.04
CA GLY A 143 -1.90 23.90 -2.26
C GLY A 143 -1.96 23.01 -3.50
N VAL A 144 -2.54 21.80 -3.40
CA VAL A 144 -2.58 20.85 -4.52
C VAL A 144 -3.84 21.07 -5.33
N ASP A 145 -3.69 21.47 -6.59
CA ASP A 145 -4.81 21.66 -7.52
C ASP A 145 -5.77 20.45 -7.48
N PRO A 146 -7.09 20.66 -7.28
CA PRO A 146 -8.09 19.60 -7.37
C PRO A 146 -8.08 18.84 -8.71
N LYS A 147 -7.63 19.47 -9.80
CA LYS A 147 -7.51 18.86 -11.12
C LYS A 147 -6.21 18.08 -11.32
N ALA A 148 -5.16 18.31 -10.52
CA ALA A 148 -3.89 17.61 -10.66
C ALA A 148 -4.01 16.09 -10.40
N THR A 149 -3.15 15.32 -11.04
CA THR A 149 -2.98 13.90 -10.74
C THR A 149 -2.13 13.74 -9.50
N VAL A 150 -2.73 13.31 -8.39
CA VAL A 150 -2.01 13.08 -7.13
C VAL A 150 -1.40 11.69 -7.09
N VAL A 151 -0.10 11.62 -6.77
CA VAL A 151 0.62 10.37 -6.52
C VAL A 151 1.16 10.40 -5.09
N PHE A 152 0.57 9.61 -4.19
CA PHE A 152 1.13 9.43 -2.85
C PHE A 152 2.38 8.55 -2.93
N VAL A 153 3.49 9.03 -2.38
CA VAL A 153 4.78 8.34 -2.40
C VAL A 153 5.15 8.01 -0.97
N LEU A 154 5.25 6.71 -0.66
CA LEU A 154 5.31 6.26 0.73
C LEU A 154 6.50 5.34 0.99
N ASN A 155 7.15 5.47 2.14
CA ASN A 155 8.02 4.39 2.62
C ASN A 155 7.19 3.13 2.95
N HIS A 156 7.86 1.98 3.01
CA HIS A 156 7.17 0.69 3.18
C HIS A 156 7.74 -0.15 4.34
N ARG A 157 7.01 -0.18 5.45
CA ARG A 157 7.38 -0.88 6.69
C ARG A 157 6.55 -2.14 6.93
N SER A 158 5.25 -2.10 6.63
CA SER A 158 4.31 -3.18 6.95
C SER A 158 3.29 -3.39 5.84
N ASN A 159 2.68 -4.58 5.74
CA ASN A 159 1.48 -4.71 4.90
C ASN A 159 0.30 -3.89 5.47
N MET A 160 0.38 -3.50 6.74
CA MET A 160 -0.55 -2.55 7.35
C MET A 160 -0.54 -1.18 6.64
N ASP A 161 0.53 -0.82 5.93
CA ASP A 161 0.62 0.43 5.16
C ASP A 161 -0.51 0.52 4.14
N TYR A 162 -0.79 -0.55 3.38
CA TYR A 162 -1.92 -0.59 2.42
C TYR A 162 -3.26 -0.34 3.10
N VAL A 163 -3.47 -0.92 4.29
CA VAL A 163 -4.71 -0.77 5.05
C VAL A 163 -4.86 0.65 5.55
N LEU A 164 -3.80 1.21 6.13
CA LEU A 164 -3.79 2.55 6.70
C LEU A 164 -4.02 3.60 5.60
N VAL A 165 -3.29 3.50 4.50
CA VAL A 165 -3.40 4.39 3.34
C VAL A 165 -4.77 4.30 2.68
N THR A 166 -5.34 3.10 2.55
CA THR A 166 -6.72 2.93 2.06
C THR A 166 -7.73 3.69 2.92
N TRP A 167 -7.57 3.64 4.26
CA TRP A 167 -8.46 4.39 5.15
C TRP A 167 -8.23 5.90 5.06
N LEU A 168 -6.97 6.36 5.11
CA LEU A 168 -6.65 7.78 5.15
C LEU A 168 -7.03 8.49 3.84
N ALA A 169 -6.64 7.91 2.70
CA ALA A 169 -6.92 8.51 1.40
C ALA A 169 -8.40 8.43 0.98
N ALA A 170 -9.19 7.51 1.53
CA ALA A 170 -10.61 7.38 1.18
C ALA A 170 -11.45 8.65 1.47
N ARG A 171 -10.95 9.59 2.29
CA ARG A 171 -11.57 10.91 2.48
C ARG A 171 -11.33 11.87 1.31
N GLN A 172 -10.28 11.63 0.53
CA GLN A 172 -9.85 12.48 -0.56
C GLN A 172 -10.31 11.93 -1.91
N THR A 173 -10.03 10.65 -2.19
CA THR A 173 -10.20 9.99 -3.49
C THR A 173 -9.88 8.50 -3.39
N PRO A 174 -10.45 7.60 -4.22
CA PRO A 174 -10.04 6.20 -4.20
C PRO A 174 -8.65 6.04 -4.81
N LEU A 175 -7.79 5.25 -4.17
CA LEU A 175 -6.41 5.00 -4.62
C LEU A 175 -6.29 3.85 -5.62
N ALA A 176 -5.38 3.99 -6.58
CA ALA A 176 -4.82 2.87 -7.33
C ALA A 176 -3.40 2.61 -6.81
N TYR A 177 -3.10 1.40 -6.36
CA TYR A 177 -1.83 1.10 -5.73
C TYR A 177 -1.11 -0.06 -6.41
N ALA A 178 0.20 0.07 -6.56
CA ALA A 178 1.04 -0.98 -7.09
C ALA A 178 1.34 -2.03 -6.01
N VAL A 179 0.92 -3.27 -6.21
CA VAL A 179 1.14 -4.37 -5.27
C VAL A 179 2.15 -5.36 -5.82
N GLY A 180 3.03 -5.86 -4.95
CA GLY A 180 3.97 -6.92 -5.29
C GLY A 180 3.30 -8.28 -5.53
N GLU A 181 4.08 -9.23 -6.05
CA GLU A 181 3.61 -10.55 -6.48
C GLU A 181 3.01 -11.42 -5.35
N TRP A 182 3.41 -11.18 -4.09
CA TRP A 182 2.98 -11.98 -2.93
C TRP A 182 1.45 -12.04 -2.76
N ALA A 183 0.75 -10.96 -3.16
CA ALA A 183 -0.68 -10.82 -2.95
C ALA A 183 -1.53 -11.33 -4.13
N ARG A 184 -0.91 -12.04 -5.09
CA ARG A 184 -1.61 -12.66 -6.24
C ARG A 184 -2.43 -13.92 -5.87
N ARG A 185 -2.28 -14.45 -4.66
CA ARG A 185 -3.01 -15.65 -4.22
C ARG A 185 -4.49 -15.36 -3.93
N TRP A 186 -5.38 -16.26 -4.34
CA TRP A 186 -6.79 -16.21 -3.99
C TRP A 186 -6.97 -16.52 -2.48
N PRO A 187 -7.89 -15.85 -1.75
CA PRO A 187 -8.88 -14.86 -2.20
C PRO A 187 -8.38 -13.41 -2.20
N LEU A 188 -7.20 -13.14 -1.65
CA LEU A 188 -6.66 -11.78 -1.44
C LEU A 188 -6.53 -10.99 -2.75
N SER A 189 -6.17 -11.68 -3.84
CA SER A 189 -5.97 -11.02 -5.14
C SER A 189 -7.23 -10.41 -5.74
N ALA A 190 -8.40 -11.03 -5.53
CA ALA A 190 -9.68 -10.49 -5.98
C ALA A 190 -10.06 -9.22 -5.21
N LEU A 191 -9.84 -9.22 -3.90
CA LEU A 191 -10.10 -8.07 -3.04
C LEU A 191 -9.20 -6.89 -3.41
N ILE A 192 -7.90 -7.12 -3.62
CA ILE A 192 -6.94 -6.08 -4.03
C ILE A 192 -7.34 -5.44 -5.36
N ARG A 193 -7.67 -6.25 -6.37
CA ARG A 193 -8.15 -5.74 -7.67
C ARG A 193 -9.43 -4.94 -7.51
N ALA A 194 -10.36 -5.42 -6.67
CA ALA A 194 -11.62 -4.72 -6.37
C ALA A 194 -11.39 -3.36 -5.71
N MET A 195 -10.32 -3.24 -4.92
CA MET A 195 -9.92 -2.00 -4.26
C MET A 195 -9.08 -1.07 -5.17
N GLY A 196 -8.81 -1.45 -6.43
CA GLY A 196 -8.05 -0.66 -7.39
C GLY A 196 -6.55 -0.94 -7.42
N GLY A 197 -6.07 -1.97 -6.71
CA GLY A 197 -4.67 -2.39 -6.75
C GLY A 197 -4.32 -3.15 -8.03
N TYR A 198 -3.19 -2.81 -8.65
CA TYR A 198 -2.62 -3.52 -9.80
C TYR A 198 -1.34 -4.24 -9.41
N PHE A 199 -1.11 -5.43 -9.99
CA PHE A 199 0.05 -6.25 -9.67
C PHE A 199 1.23 -5.93 -10.57
N VAL A 200 2.39 -5.72 -9.96
CA VAL A 200 3.65 -5.47 -10.67
C VAL A 200 4.58 -6.67 -10.48
N ARG A 201 5.03 -7.25 -11.59
CA ARG A 201 6.07 -8.26 -11.59
C ARG A 201 7.43 -7.56 -11.52
N ARG A 202 8.12 -7.69 -10.39
CA ARG A 202 9.35 -6.91 -10.13
C ARG A 202 10.59 -7.53 -10.75
N ARG A 203 10.58 -8.85 -10.95
CA ARG A 203 11.69 -9.62 -11.51
C ARG A 203 11.50 -9.97 -12.99
N ASP A 204 10.38 -9.57 -13.58
CA ASP A 204 10.08 -9.87 -14.97
C ASP A 204 10.89 -8.93 -15.89
N LEU A 205 11.74 -9.53 -16.71
CA LEU A 205 12.58 -8.83 -17.68
C LEU A 205 11.89 -8.73 -19.06
N ASN A 206 10.72 -9.37 -19.24
CA ASN A 206 10.03 -9.40 -20.52
C ASN A 206 9.68 -7.97 -21.00
N PRO A 207 10.20 -7.52 -22.16
CA PRO A 207 9.97 -6.17 -22.68
C PRO A 207 8.50 -5.87 -22.98
N LEU A 208 7.76 -6.86 -23.50
CA LEU A 208 6.32 -6.72 -23.79
C LEU A 208 5.53 -6.47 -22.49
N TYR A 209 5.78 -7.24 -21.43
CA TYR A 209 5.14 -7.01 -20.13
C TYR A 209 5.41 -5.59 -19.61
N ARG A 210 6.68 -5.15 -19.66
CA ARG A 210 7.09 -3.82 -19.19
C ARG A 210 6.42 -2.71 -20.00
N ARG A 211 6.31 -2.86 -21.32
CA ARG A 211 5.61 -1.89 -22.17
C ARG A 211 4.12 -1.79 -21.84
N VAL A 212 3.45 -2.93 -21.66
CA VAL A 212 2.02 -2.95 -21.26
C VAL A 212 1.82 -2.27 -19.90
N LEU A 213 2.69 -2.54 -18.93
CA LEU A 213 2.65 -1.90 -17.62
C LEU A 213 2.91 -0.39 -17.71
N ALA A 214 3.94 0.03 -18.46
CA ALA A 214 4.28 1.43 -18.65
C ALA A 214 3.10 2.22 -19.25
N ARG A 215 2.51 1.73 -20.34
CA ARG A 215 1.34 2.39 -20.94
C ARG A 215 0.15 2.45 -20.00
N TYR A 216 -0.12 1.39 -19.22
CA TYR A 216 -1.19 1.44 -18.23
C TYR A 216 -0.98 2.55 -17.20
N VAL A 217 0.24 2.67 -16.63
CA VAL A 217 0.57 3.74 -15.66
C VAL A 217 0.43 5.11 -16.29
N GLN A 218 0.87 5.29 -17.54
CA GLN A 218 0.79 6.55 -18.27
C GLN A 218 -0.66 6.95 -18.53
N ILE A 219 -1.48 6.03 -19.04
CA ILE A 219 -2.92 6.27 -19.26
C ILE A 219 -3.62 6.59 -17.94
N ALA A 220 -3.35 5.83 -16.87
CA ALA A 220 -3.95 6.09 -15.56
C ALA A 220 -3.57 7.48 -15.02
N THR A 221 -2.31 7.87 -15.18
CA THR A 221 -1.78 9.18 -14.75
C THR A 221 -2.42 10.33 -15.54
N ALA A 222 -2.45 10.23 -16.86
CA ALA A 222 -3.08 11.24 -17.73
C ALA A 222 -4.59 11.39 -17.46
N ASN A 223 -5.27 10.30 -17.06
CA ASN A 223 -6.69 10.32 -16.71
C ASN A 223 -6.97 10.76 -15.26
N GLY A 224 -5.99 11.32 -14.53
CA GLY A 224 -6.22 11.88 -13.20
C GLY A 224 -6.36 10.84 -12.08
N VAL A 225 -6.03 9.57 -12.33
CA VAL A 225 -6.21 8.52 -11.33
C VAL A 225 -5.24 8.76 -10.18
N THR A 226 -5.77 8.95 -8.98
CA THR A 226 -4.92 9.06 -7.79
C THR A 226 -4.23 7.74 -7.52
N GLN A 227 -2.91 7.80 -7.41
CA GLN A 227 -2.06 6.63 -7.24
C GLN A 227 -1.36 6.63 -5.88
N ALA A 228 -0.97 5.45 -5.40
CA ALA A 228 -0.07 5.29 -4.28
C ALA A 228 1.04 4.31 -4.67
N ILE A 229 2.29 4.73 -4.46
CA ILE A 229 3.48 3.94 -4.80
C ILE A 229 4.43 3.87 -3.61
N PHE A 230 5.10 2.73 -3.51
CA PHE A 230 6.14 2.46 -2.52
C PHE A 230 7.49 2.38 -3.24
N PRO A 231 8.23 3.50 -3.41
CA PRO A 231 9.44 3.53 -4.22
C PRO A 231 10.50 2.54 -3.74
N GLU A 232 10.62 2.23 -2.45
CA GLU A 232 11.55 1.20 -1.93
C GLU A 232 11.36 -0.18 -2.60
N GLY A 233 10.15 -0.46 -3.11
CA GLY A 233 9.87 -1.66 -3.89
C GLY A 233 9.93 -2.97 -3.10
N ARG A 234 10.05 -2.93 -1.76
CA ARG A 234 9.91 -4.06 -0.83
C ARG A 234 9.62 -3.52 0.58
N LEU A 235 9.15 -4.39 1.47
CA LEU A 235 9.10 -4.09 2.90
C LEU A 235 10.52 -3.95 3.43
N SER A 236 10.75 -2.93 4.26
CA SER A 236 12.03 -2.76 4.96
C SER A 236 12.28 -3.94 5.91
N ARG A 237 13.50 -4.48 5.84
CA ARG A 237 13.92 -5.66 6.62
C ARG A 237 14.83 -5.31 7.80
N ASP A 238 15.39 -4.12 7.76
CA ASP A 238 16.40 -3.61 8.68
C ASP A 238 15.97 -2.31 9.38
N GLY A 239 14.77 -1.81 9.07
CA GLY A 239 14.21 -0.63 9.69
C GLY A 239 14.70 0.69 9.12
N ALA A 240 15.65 0.72 8.17
CA ALA A 240 16.08 1.95 7.51
C ALA A 240 15.21 2.28 6.26
N LEU A 241 15.24 3.54 5.80
CA LEU A 241 14.75 3.91 4.47
C LEU A 241 15.75 3.42 3.42
N HIS A 242 15.25 2.93 2.27
CA HIS A 242 16.09 2.41 1.18
C HIS A 242 15.99 3.26 -0.08
N GLU A 243 16.99 3.12 -0.95
CA GLU A 243 17.01 3.74 -2.28
C GLU A 243 15.74 3.43 -3.10
N PRO A 244 15.24 4.40 -3.88
CA PRO A 244 14.03 4.24 -4.64
C PRO A 244 14.25 3.37 -5.88
N ARG A 245 13.29 2.51 -6.18
CA ARG A 245 13.15 1.81 -7.46
C ARG A 245 12.46 2.72 -8.45
N LEU A 246 13.20 3.15 -9.47
CA LEU A 246 12.76 4.19 -10.40
C LEU A 246 11.68 3.75 -11.39
N GLY A 247 11.41 2.46 -11.57
CA GLY A 247 10.60 1.95 -12.68
C GLY A 247 9.19 2.55 -12.82
N LEU A 248 8.42 2.71 -11.73
CA LEU A 248 7.10 3.36 -11.82
C LEU A 248 7.21 4.88 -12.02
N LEU A 249 8.23 5.50 -11.42
CA LEU A 249 8.50 6.93 -11.57
C LEU A 249 8.91 7.26 -13.01
N SER A 250 9.73 6.43 -13.63
CA SER A 250 10.16 6.60 -15.03
C SER A 250 8.99 6.44 -16.00
N TYR A 251 8.02 5.56 -15.72
CA TYR A 251 6.80 5.48 -16.53
C TYR A 251 5.95 6.74 -16.44
N ILE A 252 5.80 7.31 -15.24
CA ILE A 252 5.09 8.58 -15.03
C ILE A 252 5.80 9.70 -15.79
N LEU A 253 7.12 9.82 -15.63
CA LEU A 253 7.96 10.80 -16.32
C LEU A 253 7.85 10.67 -17.85
N ALA A 254 7.98 9.46 -18.39
CA ALA A 254 7.97 9.24 -19.83
C ALA A 254 6.59 9.45 -20.49
N GLY A 255 5.50 9.47 -19.72
CA GLY A 255 4.18 9.81 -20.23
C GLY A 255 3.71 11.20 -19.85
N HIS A 256 4.59 12.01 -19.25
CA HIS A 256 4.28 13.35 -18.86
C HIS A 256 4.45 14.31 -20.04
N ASP A 257 3.51 15.23 -20.17
CA ASP A 257 3.52 16.31 -21.15
C ASP A 257 3.48 17.63 -20.38
N GLN A 258 4.50 18.49 -20.58
CA GLN A 258 4.61 19.76 -19.88
C GLN A 258 3.56 20.78 -20.34
N GLU A 259 2.97 20.57 -21.52
CA GLU A 259 1.90 21.40 -22.06
C GLU A 259 0.51 20.97 -21.55
N ASP A 260 0.38 19.78 -20.95
CA ASP A 260 -0.89 19.33 -20.37
C ASP A 260 -1.24 20.22 -19.17
N PRO A 261 -2.42 20.86 -19.13
CA PRO A 261 -2.85 21.64 -17.97
C PRO A 261 -2.95 20.81 -16.67
N ARG A 262 -2.95 19.47 -16.76
CA ARG A 262 -2.97 18.55 -15.62
C ARG A 262 -1.55 18.20 -15.16
N ASP A 263 -1.08 18.92 -14.14
CA ASP A 263 0.16 18.56 -13.44
C ASP A 263 0.04 17.21 -12.70
N VAL A 264 1.18 16.55 -12.52
CA VAL A 264 1.35 15.39 -11.64
C VAL A 264 2.01 15.86 -10.36
N VAL A 265 1.28 15.75 -9.25
CA VAL A 265 1.77 16.19 -7.95
C VAL A 265 2.07 14.97 -7.07
N PHE A 266 3.34 14.80 -6.74
CA PHE A 266 3.77 13.79 -5.79
C PHE A 266 3.59 14.30 -4.37
N VAL A 267 2.94 13.52 -3.52
CA VAL A 267 2.74 13.83 -2.10
C VAL A 267 3.53 12.83 -1.27
N PRO A 268 4.69 13.22 -0.70
CA PRO A 268 5.47 12.36 0.18
C PRO A 268 4.66 12.03 1.44
N VAL A 269 4.64 10.77 1.85
CA VAL A 269 3.97 10.31 3.08
C VAL A 269 4.89 9.37 3.83
N ALA A 270 5.25 9.76 5.04
CA ALA A 270 6.09 8.96 5.91
C ALA A 270 5.27 8.19 6.95
N LEU A 271 5.57 6.90 7.08
CA LEU A 271 4.89 5.93 7.93
C LEU A 271 5.88 5.36 8.95
N ASN A 272 5.52 5.37 10.22
CA ASN A 272 6.28 4.70 11.27
C ASN A 272 5.37 3.99 12.29
N TYR A 273 5.88 2.93 12.92
CA TYR A 273 5.13 2.06 13.84
C TYR A 273 5.95 1.75 15.09
N GLU A 274 5.31 1.76 16.26
CA GLU A 274 5.92 1.20 17.48
C GLU A 274 5.97 -0.33 17.44
N ARG A 275 5.15 -0.96 16.57
CA ARG A 275 5.24 -2.38 16.30
C ARG A 275 4.80 -2.70 14.89
N VAL A 276 5.73 -3.25 14.11
CA VAL A 276 5.46 -3.86 12.80
C VAL A 276 4.99 -5.30 13.01
N LEU A 277 3.91 -5.71 12.34
CA LEU A 277 3.33 -7.05 12.52
C LEU A 277 4.25 -8.14 11.98
N GLU A 278 4.99 -7.82 10.93
CA GLU A 278 5.85 -8.72 10.18
C GLU A 278 7.33 -8.68 10.60
N ASP A 279 7.70 -7.87 11.60
CA ASP A 279 9.11 -7.56 11.95
C ASP A 279 10.01 -8.80 12.04
N ARG A 280 9.64 -9.80 12.86
CA ARG A 280 10.43 -11.02 13.03
C ARG A 280 10.62 -11.80 11.74
N VAL A 281 9.61 -11.82 10.88
CA VAL A 281 9.67 -12.53 9.59
C VAL A 281 10.55 -11.77 8.61
N LEU A 282 10.46 -10.44 8.62
CA LEU A 282 11.25 -9.57 7.74
C LEU A 282 12.74 -9.61 8.10
N ILE A 283 13.06 -9.53 9.39
CA ILE A 283 14.44 -9.60 9.91
C ILE A 283 15.04 -10.98 9.63
N ALA A 284 14.30 -12.07 9.91
CA ALA A 284 14.79 -13.43 9.61
C ALA A 284 15.05 -13.66 8.12
N ALA A 285 14.29 -12.99 7.24
CA ALA A 285 14.47 -13.07 5.78
C ALA A 285 15.63 -12.22 5.25
N ASP A 286 16.23 -11.37 6.09
CA ASP A 286 17.45 -10.60 5.77
C ASP A 286 18.73 -11.35 6.16
N GLY A 287 18.64 -12.22 7.16
CA GLY A 287 19.74 -13.10 7.57
C GLY A 287 19.94 -14.31 6.65
N GLN A 288 21.04 -15.05 6.89
CA GLN A 288 21.42 -16.25 6.12
C GLN A 288 20.40 -17.40 6.21
N GLU A 289 19.42 -17.35 7.13
CA GLU A 289 18.35 -18.35 7.30
C GLU A 289 17.06 -18.04 6.51
N ALA A 290 17.11 -17.21 5.47
CA ALA A 290 15.96 -16.82 4.65
C ALA A 290 15.10 -17.99 4.09
N HIS A 291 15.63 -19.21 4.08
CA HIS A 291 14.96 -20.41 3.60
C HIS A 291 14.08 -21.13 4.64
N ARG A 292 14.17 -20.80 5.94
CA ARG A 292 13.50 -21.59 7.01
C ARG A 292 12.12 -21.07 7.44
N PHE A 293 11.79 -19.79 7.21
CA PHE A 293 10.53 -19.24 7.71
C PHE A 293 9.38 -19.28 6.69
N ARG A 294 8.70 -20.42 6.58
CA ARG A 294 7.40 -20.51 5.86
C ARG A 294 6.27 -20.11 6.82
N LEU A 295 5.66 -18.95 6.58
CA LEU A 295 4.39 -18.56 7.22
C LEU A 295 3.29 -19.60 6.90
N ARG A 296 3.07 -20.54 7.81
CA ARG A 296 1.99 -21.53 7.73
C ARG A 296 0.66 -20.86 8.12
N TRP A 297 -0.41 -21.12 7.37
CA TRP A 297 -1.72 -20.50 7.58
C TRP A 297 -2.26 -20.69 9.02
N TRP A 298 -1.98 -21.83 9.66
CA TRP A 298 -2.38 -22.09 11.04
C TRP A 298 -1.71 -21.16 12.05
N MET A 299 -0.51 -20.62 11.76
CA MET A 299 0.14 -19.64 12.62
C MET A 299 -0.64 -18.32 12.61
N VAL A 300 -1.15 -17.92 11.44
CA VAL A 300 -2.02 -16.74 11.30
C VAL A 300 -3.33 -16.97 12.05
N VAL A 301 -3.97 -18.13 11.87
CA VAL A 301 -5.22 -18.47 12.57
C VAL A 301 -5.02 -18.49 14.09
N ARG A 302 -3.97 -19.12 14.59
CA ARG A 302 -3.62 -19.13 16.02
C ARG A 302 -3.34 -17.73 16.54
N TYR A 303 -2.66 -16.89 15.77
CA TYR A 303 -2.42 -15.49 16.13
C TYR A 303 -3.73 -14.70 16.22
N LEU A 304 -4.62 -14.85 15.24
CA LEU A 304 -5.95 -14.23 15.24
C LEU A 304 -6.81 -14.73 16.40
N TRP A 305 -6.78 -16.03 16.69
CA TRP A 305 -7.49 -16.63 17.81
C TRP A 305 -6.99 -16.10 19.15
N ARG A 306 -5.67 -16.08 19.36
CA ARG A 306 -5.07 -15.48 20.56
C ARG A 306 -5.41 -14.00 20.68
N HIS A 307 -5.41 -13.26 19.57
CA HIS A 307 -5.81 -11.87 19.55
C HIS A 307 -7.28 -11.68 19.96
N LEU A 308 -8.17 -12.54 19.46
CA LEU A 308 -9.58 -12.55 19.85
C LEU A 308 -9.74 -12.89 21.33
N GLN A 309 -9.05 -13.93 21.83
CA GLN A 309 -9.04 -14.30 23.25
C GLN A 309 -8.56 -13.15 24.14
N LEU A 310 -7.46 -12.48 23.79
CA LEU A 310 -6.94 -11.33 24.54
C LEU A 310 -7.95 -10.17 24.57
N ARG A 311 -8.73 -9.98 23.50
CA ARG A 311 -9.80 -8.98 23.48
C ARG A 311 -10.98 -9.36 24.36
N LEU A 312 -11.46 -10.60 24.24
CA LEU A 312 -12.58 -11.10 25.03
C LEU A 312 -12.26 -11.10 26.54
N THR A 313 -10.99 -11.31 26.90
CA THR A 313 -10.52 -11.28 28.28
C THR A 313 -10.12 -9.87 28.77
N GLY A 314 -10.27 -8.83 27.94
CA GLY A 314 -9.88 -7.45 28.29
C GLY A 314 -8.37 -7.22 28.42
N ARG A 315 -7.54 -8.23 28.14
CA ARG A 315 -6.07 -8.19 28.27
C ARG A 315 -5.35 -7.67 27.02
N PHE A 316 -6.09 -7.27 26.00
CA PHE A 316 -5.52 -6.76 24.77
C PHE A 316 -5.02 -5.32 24.93
N SER A 317 -3.71 -5.14 24.80
CA SER A 317 -3.10 -3.82 24.59
C SER A 317 -2.89 -3.57 23.09
N ARG A 318 -3.14 -2.33 22.66
CA ARG A 318 -2.82 -1.88 21.30
C ARG A 318 -1.31 -2.01 21.05
N PHE A 319 -0.94 -2.15 19.79
CA PHE A 319 0.43 -2.27 19.30
C PHE A 319 1.19 -0.93 19.27
N GLY A 320 0.80 0.00 20.14
CA GLY A 320 1.38 1.34 20.19
C GLY A 320 0.85 2.26 19.11
N TYR A 321 1.68 3.23 18.70
CA TYR A 321 1.38 4.19 17.65
C TYR A 321 1.62 3.64 16.24
N ALA A 322 0.76 4.07 15.33
CA ALA A 322 1.02 4.11 13.90
C ALA A 322 0.93 5.57 13.46
N ALA A 323 2.05 6.16 13.12
CA ALA A 323 2.15 7.57 12.78
C ALA A 323 2.29 7.76 11.27
N VAL A 324 1.56 8.74 10.75
CA VAL A 324 1.57 9.14 9.35
C VAL A 324 1.82 10.63 9.28
N ALA A 325 2.85 11.05 8.56
CA ALA A 325 3.14 12.45 8.31
C ALA A 325 3.19 12.72 6.81
N PHE A 326 2.60 13.83 6.38
CA PHE A 326 2.62 14.26 4.99
C PHE A 326 3.72 15.30 4.78
N GLY A 327 4.56 15.07 3.78
CA GLY A 327 5.61 15.99 3.36
C GLY A 327 5.12 17.04 2.37
N ARG A 328 6.00 17.99 2.05
CA ARG A 328 5.72 19.04 1.07
C ARG A 328 5.48 18.41 -0.32
N PRO A 329 4.36 18.70 -1.00
CA PRO A 329 4.13 18.18 -2.34
C PRO A 329 5.17 18.66 -3.35
N LEU A 330 5.46 17.82 -4.34
CA LEU A 330 6.36 18.09 -5.46
C LEU A 330 5.54 18.12 -6.76
N SER A 331 5.48 19.27 -7.41
CA SER A 331 4.95 19.42 -8.77
C SER A 331 5.93 18.86 -9.78
N LEU A 332 5.46 18.00 -10.69
CA LEU A 332 6.31 17.42 -11.72
C LEU A 332 6.70 18.47 -12.77
N HIS A 333 5.78 19.37 -13.14
CA HIS A 333 6.08 20.49 -14.05
C HIS A 333 7.25 21.30 -13.51
N ARG A 334 7.13 21.76 -12.25
CA ARG A 334 8.16 22.59 -11.62
C ARG A 334 9.48 21.85 -11.48
N PHE A 335 9.43 20.57 -11.15
CA PHE A 335 10.63 19.74 -11.03
C PHE A 335 11.37 19.63 -12.38
N LEU A 336 10.66 19.32 -13.47
CA LEU A 336 11.28 19.19 -14.79
C LEU A 336 11.81 20.52 -15.34
N TRP A 337 11.16 21.63 -15.01
CA TRP A 337 11.61 22.97 -15.42
C TRP A 337 12.99 23.34 -14.85
N GLN A 338 13.42 22.73 -13.74
CA GLN A 338 14.73 22.98 -13.13
C GLN A 338 15.90 22.37 -13.91
N GLY A 339 15.64 21.44 -14.84
CA GLY A 339 16.66 20.77 -15.63
C GLY A 339 17.45 19.73 -14.82
N HIS A 340 17.32 18.46 -15.18
CA HIS A 340 18.04 17.36 -14.53
C HIS A 340 18.67 16.44 -15.59
N ALA A 341 19.92 16.04 -15.38
CA ALA A 341 20.63 15.12 -16.27
C ALA A 341 19.99 13.71 -16.28
N ASP A 342 19.62 13.21 -15.08
CA ASP A 342 18.77 12.03 -14.91
C ASP A 342 17.54 12.41 -14.08
N PRO A 343 16.43 12.81 -14.74
CA PRO A 343 15.21 13.19 -14.05
C PRO A 343 14.62 12.08 -13.18
N ALA A 344 14.80 10.80 -13.55
CA ALA A 344 14.22 9.69 -12.81
C ALA A 344 14.97 9.47 -11.49
N ALA A 345 16.31 9.44 -11.52
CA ALA A 345 17.11 9.31 -10.32
C ALA A 345 16.93 10.51 -9.38
N ALA A 346 16.98 11.73 -9.92
CA ALA A 346 16.79 12.96 -9.15
C ALA A 346 15.40 13.02 -8.50
N LEU A 347 14.34 12.64 -9.24
CA LEU A 347 12.98 12.59 -8.70
C LEU A 347 12.88 11.57 -7.56
N GLY A 348 13.45 10.38 -7.76
CA GLY A 348 13.48 9.34 -6.73
C GLY A 348 14.15 9.82 -5.45
N GLN A 349 15.35 10.40 -5.56
CA GLN A 349 16.13 10.89 -4.43
C GLN A 349 15.42 12.02 -3.69
N GLU A 350 14.88 13.00 -4.42
CA GLU A 350 14.12 14.12 -3.84
C GLU A 350 12.89 13.62 -3.07
N LEU A 351 12.17 12.65 -3.63
CA LEU A 351 11.01 12.06 -2.96
C LEU A 351 11.42 11.30 -1.68
N MET A 352 12.50 10.53 -1.72
CA MET A 352 13.01 9.82 -0.53
C MET A 352 13.53 10.79 0.53
N SER A 353 14.22 11.88 0.15
CA SER A 353 14.63 12.94 1.08
C SER A 353 13.42 13.54 1.77
N ARG A 354 12.38 13.94 1.01
CA ARG A 354 11.17 14.52 1.60
C ARG A 354 10.42 13.58 2.53
N ILE A 355 10.43 12.28 2.26
CA ILE A 355 9.89 11.27 3.18
C ILE A 355 10.74 11.21 4.45
N GLY A 356 12.07 11.21 4.32
CA GLY A 356 13.01 11.25 5.43
C GLY A 356 12.77 12.47 6.33
N ASP A 357 12.66 13.67 5.74
CA ASP A 357 12.49 14.95 6.43
C ASP A 357 11.21 15.01 7.29
N VAL A 358 10.17 14.25 6.93
CA VAL A 358 8.92 14.19 7.71
C VAL A 358 8.72 12.87 8.47
N LEU A 359 9.71 11.99 8.49
CA LEU A 359 9.58 10.68 9.13
C LEU A 359 9.27 10.84 10.63
N PRO A 360 8.11 10.33 11.11
CA PRO A 360 7.74 10.50 12.52
C PRO A 360 8.65 9.71 13.44
N VAL A 361 9.04 10.34 14.55
CA VAL A 361 9.83 9.72 15.61
C VAL A 361 8.89 9.15 16.66
N LEU A 362 9.09 7.87 17.00
CA LEU A 362 8.26 7.13 17.95
C LEU A 362 9.09 6.63 19.14
N PRO A 363 8.50 6.55 20.35
CA PRO A 363 9.17 6.11 21.58
C PRO A 363 9.90 4.79 21.44
N MET A 364 9.29 3.80 20.77
CA MET A 364 9.92 2.50 20.56
C MET A 364 11.30 2.61 19.89
N ALA A 365 11.42 3.49 18.89
CA ALA A 365 12.67 3.67 18.15
C ALA A 365 13.76 4.28 19.05
N LEU A 366 13.41 5.29 19.84
CA LEU A 366 14.31 5.96 20.78
C LEU A 366 14.75 5.05 21.92
N VAL A 367 13.82 4.26 22.48
CA VAL A 367 14.18 3.26 23.51
C VAL A 367 15.10 2.20 22.92
N CYS A 368 14.86 1.74 21.69
CA CYS A 368 15.75 0.79 21.05
C CYS A 368 17.13 1.39 20.72
N GLU A 369 17.20 2.66 20.31
CA GLU A 369 18.45 3.41 20.16
C GLU A 369 19.22 3.43 21.51
N ALA A 370 18.55 3.82 22.61
CA ALA A 370 19.14 3.81 23.94
C ALA A 370 19.68 2.44 24.38
N LEU A 371 18.94 1.36 24.09
CA LEU A 371 19.36 -0.02 24.43
C LEU A 371 20.62 -0.44 23.64
N LEU A 372 20.77 0.01 22.39
CA LEU A 372 21.99 -0.24 21.61
C LEU A 372 23.17 0.58 22.13
N ASP A 373 22.91 1.79 22.62
CA ASP A 373 23.88 2.66 23.28
C ASP A 373 24.21 2.23 24.73
N GLY A 374 23.72 1.06 25.15
CA GLY A 374 24.10 0.44 26.42
C GLY A 374 23.18 0.75 27.61
N ALA A 375 22.03 1.41 27.41
CA ALA A 375 21.07 1.60 28.48
C ALA A 375 20.58 0.26 29.02
N ARG A 376 20.75 0.02 30.33
CA ARG A 376 20.29 -1.19 31.04
C ARG A 376 19.44 -0.88 32.27
N ASP A 377 19.04 0.37 32.43
CA ASP A 377 18.12 0.83 33.48
C ASP A 377 17.03 1.73 32.86
N VAL A 378 15.82 1.66 33.41
CA VAL A 378 14.64 2.42 32.95
C VAL A 378 14.88 3.92 33.00
N GLU A 379 15.53 4.44 34.05
CA GLU A 379 15.77 5.88 34.17
C GLU A 379 16.78 6.35 33.11
N VAL A 380 17.85 5.58 32.88
CA VAL A 380 18.83 5.89 31.83
C VAL A 380 18.18 5.90 30.44
N ALA A 381 17.30 4.95 30.16
CA ALA A 381 16.55 4.93 28.90
C ALA A 381 15.57 6.11 28.77
N ALA A 382 15.01 6.58 29.90
CA ALA A 382 14.11 7.72 29.94
C ALA A 382 14.86 9.04 29.70
N ASP A 383 15.99 9.25 30.36
CA ASP A 383 16.85 10.43 30.19
C ASP A 383 17.36 10.52 28.75
N TYR A 384 17.80 9.39 28.18
CA TYR A 384 18.20 9.29 26.78
C TYR A 384 17.04 9.68 25.85
N LEU A 385 15.85 9.11 26.08
CA LEU A 385 14.67 9.43 25.29
C LEU A 385 14.34 10.92 25.36
N GLU A 386 14.37 11.54 26.54
CA GLU A 386 14.08 12.96 26.72
C GLU A 386 15.04 13.85 25.92
N ALA A 387 16.34 13.59 26.03
CA ALA A 387 17.37 14.31 25.29
C ALA A 387 17.15 14.18 23.76
N ARG A 388 16.96 12.95 23.27
CA ARG A 388 16.76 12.70 21.84
C ARG A 388 15.46 13.28 21.31
N VAL A 389 14.39 13.28 22.11
CA VAL A 389 13.13 13.96 21.73
C VAL A 389 13.35 15.46 21.54
N ALA A 390 14.17 16.10 22.38
CA ALA A 390 14.51 17.52 22.22
C ALA A 390 15.28 17.75 20.92
N ASP A 391 16.28 16.91 20.61
CA ASP A 391 17.06 16.98 19.37
C ASP A 391 16.17 16.87 18.13
N TRP A 392 15.29 15.86 18.10
CA TRP A 392 14.43 15.62 16.93
C TRP A 392 13.39 16.73 16.73
N ARG A 393 12.87 17.30 17.82
CA ARG A 393 11.99 18.47 17.75
C ARG A 393 12.74 19.69 17.21
N LYS A 394 13.98 19.92 17.64
CA LYS A 394 14.83 20.99 17.12
C LYS A 394 15.14 20.81 15.64
N ALA A 395 15.32 19.57 15.19
CA ALA A 395 15.47 19.22 13.77
C ALA A 395 14.14 19.27 12.96
N GLY A 396 13.01 19.61 13.58
CA GLY A 396 11.72 19.77 12.90
C GLY A 396 10.90 18.49 12.73
N HIS A 397 11.33 17.36 13.31
CA HIS A 397 10.59 16.11 13.24
C HIS A 397 9.43 16.07 14.24
N VAL A 398 8.34 15.44 13.81
CA VAL A 398 7.19 15.19 14.68
C VAL A 398 7.48 13.99 15.57
N VAL A 399 7.49 14.23 16.88
CA VAL A 399 7.63 13.19 17.91
C VAL A 399 6.26 12.90 18.53
N HIS A 400 5.81 11.66 18.51
CA HIS A 400 4.53 11.25 19.10
C HIS A 400 4.71 10.43 20.38
N HIS A 401 4.28 10.95 21.52
CA HIS A 401 4.19 10.18 22.76
C HIS A 401 2.91 10.53 23.56
N ALA A 402 2.57 9.69 24.54
CA ALA A 402 1.27 9.74 25.23
C ALA A 402 1.22 10.75 26.38
N THR A 403 2.34 10.94 27.08
CA THR A 403 2.46 11.72 28.32
C THR A 403 3.72 12.58 28.25
N ARG A 404 3.79 13.64 29.06
CA ARG A 404 4.98 14.51 29.08
C ARG A 404 6.16 13.87 29.81
N GLU A 405 5.91 12.90 30.70
CA GLU A 405 6.93 12.25 31.50
C GLU A 405 7.69 11.20 30.70
N ALA A 406 8.98 11.46 30.44
CA ALA A 406 9.83 10.58 29.64
C ALA A 406 9.92 9.16 30.21
N ARG A 407 9.95 9.04 31.54
CA ARG A 407 9.97 7.78 32.27
C ARG A 407 8.79 6.88 31.94
N GLU A 408 7.57 7.41 31.97
CA GLU A 408 6.37 6.63 31.64
C GLU A 408 6.39 6.18 30.18
N VAL A 409 6.81 7.07 29.28
CA VAL A 409 6.91 6.80 27.85
C VAL A 409 7.91 5.68 27.58
N ALA A 410 9.10 5.74 28.19
CA ALA A 410 10.11 4.70 28.11
C ALA A 410 9.59 3.37 28.68
N LEU A 411 8.94 3.40 29.86
CA LEU A 411 8.39 2.21 30.50
C LEU A 411 7.30 1.53 29.65
N VAL A 412 6.45 2.30 28.95
CA VAL A 412 5.46 1.74 28.02
C VAL A 412 6.12 1.00 26.86
N ALA A 413 7.14 1.59 26.24
CA ALA A 413 7.88 0.95 25.15
C ALA A 413 8.64 -0.29 25.63
N LEU A 414 9.29 -0.23 26.78
CA LEU A 414 9.98 -1.37 27.40
C LEU A 414 9.01 -2.51 27.73
N ARG A 415 7.84 -2.22 28.31
CA ARG A 415 6.80 -3.22 28.57
C ARG A 415 6.26 -3.84 27.28
N MET A 416 6.18 -3.07 26.19
CA MET A 416 5.81 -3.62 24.88
C MET A 416 6.84 -4.64 24.37
N LEU A 417 8.14 -4.42 24.62
CA LEU A 417 9.21 -5.38 24.32
C LEU A 417 9.17 -6.59 25.26
N GLU A 418 8.92 -6.37 26.56
CA GLU A 418 8.80 -7.42 27.57
C GLU A 418 7.65 -8.40 27.28
N VAL A 419 6.45 -7.89 26.95
CA VAL A 419 5.30 -8.74 26.57
C VAL A 419 5.61 -9.59 25.34
N ARG A 420 6.54 -9.13 24.50
CA ARG A 420 7.02 -9.86 23.32
C ARG A 420 8.18 -10.80 23.63
N LYS A 421 8.64 -10.85 24.88
CA LYS A 421 9.79 -11.62 25.38
C LYS A 421 11.11 -11.21 24.72
N VAL A 422 11.23 -9.94 24.36
CA VAL A 422 12.44 -9.36 23.76
C VAL A 422 13.44 -8.98 24.85
N LEU A 423 12.93 -8.57 26.00
CA LEU A 423 13.69 -8.22 27.20
C LEU A 423 12.93 -8.68 28.44
N VAL A 424 13.58 -8.61 29.60
CA VAL A 424 12.98 -8.83 30.91
C VAL A 424 13.22 -7.59 31.77
N LEU A 425 12.17 -7.10 32.45
CA LEU A 425 12.30 -6.04 33.44
C LEU A 425 12.36 -6.64 34.85
N SER A 426 13.38 -6.26 35.62
CA SER A 426 13.52 -6.61 37.04
C SER A 426 13.62 -5.32 37.86
N GLY A 427 12.46 -4.82 38.30
CA GLY A 427 12.37 -3.47 38.87
C GLY A 427 12.67 -2.42 37.79
N THR A 428 13.77 -1.67 37.96
CA THR A 428 14.27 -0.69 36.98
C THR A 428 15.31 -1.29 36.02
N LYS A 429 15.87 -2.47 36.32
CA LYS A 429 16.90 -3.10 35.48
C LYS A 429 16.29 -3.72 34.23
N ILE A 430 16.98 -3.56 33.12
CA ILE A 430 16.61 -4.08 31.80
C ILE A 430 17.63 -5.14 31.40
N VAL A 431 17.15 -6.37 31.18
CA VAL A 431 17.97 -7.47 30.67
C VAL A 431 17.55 -7.78 29.25
N VAL A 432 18.50 -7.68 28.31
CA VAL A 432 18.31 -7.97 26.88
C VAL A 432 19.18 -9.17 26.53
N ASP A 433 18.56 -10.15 25.86
CA ASP A 433 19.27 -11.29 25.28
C ASP A 433 19.77 -10.93 23.87
N ASP A 434 21.01 -11.30 23.56
CA ASP A 434 21.69 -11.02 22.29
C ASP A 434 20.89 -11.51 21.06
N VAL A 435 20.10 -12.59 21.23
CA VAL A 435 19.23 -13.13 20.17
C VAL A 435 18.22 -12.08 19.66
N TRP A 436 17.88 -11.07 20.48
CA TRP A 436 16.94 -10.03 20.10
C TRP A 436 17.58 -8.72 19.63
N LEU A 437 18.91 -8.59 19.66
CA LEU A 437 19.60 -7.40 19.16
C LEU A 437 19.22 -7.04 17.71
N PRO A 438 19.03 -7.99 16.77
CA PRO A 438 18.56 -7.64 15.43
C PRO A 438 17.19 -6.95 15.41
N LEU A 439 16.30 -7.30 16.32
CA LEU A 439 14.98 -6.66 16.45
C LEU A 439 15.10 -5.26 17.05
N ILE A 440 15.97 -5.07 18.04
CA ILE A 440 16.23 -3.76 18.64
C ILE A 440 16.87 -2.84 17.60
N ALA A 441 17.88 -3.33 16.88
CA ALA A 441 18.52 -2.63 15.76
C ALA A 441 17.50 -2.23 14.68
N TYR A 442 16.58 -3.12 14.32
CA TYR A 442 15.50 -2.80 13.39
C TYR A 442 14.69 -1.58 13.84
N TYR A 443 14.23 -1.54 15.09
CA TYR A 443 13.42 -0.41 15.57
C TYR A 443 14.23 0.88 15.71
N ALA A 444 15.48 0.81 16.17
CA ALA A 444 16.36 1.97 16.26
C ALA A 444 16.59 2.61 14.87
N ARG A 445 16.80 1.80 13.84
CA ARG A 445 17.01 2.27 12.47
C ARG A 445 15.77 2.87 11.81
N THR A 446 14.60 2.80 12.45
CA THR A 446 13.39 3.50 11.99
C THR A 446 13.42 5.01 12.24
N LEU A 447 14.42 5.50 12.97
CA LEU A 447 14.67 6.93 13.12
C LEU A 447 15.06 7.58 11.78
N PRO A 448 14.78 8.88 11.59
CA PRO A 448 15.28 9.62 10.44
C PRO A 448 16.81 9.57 10.37
N VAL A 449 17.37 9.59 9.16
CA VAL A 449 18.82 9.72 9.00
C VAL A 449 19.20 11.15 9.36
N GLN A 450 20.09 11.33 10.35
CA GLN A 450 20.64 12.65 10.65
C GLN A 450 21.47 13.10 9.45
N LYS A 451 21.06 14.19 8.80
CA LYS A 451 21.91 14.87 7.83
C LYS A 451 23.13 15.40 8.59
N PRO A 452 24.37 15.16 8.12
CA PRO A 452 25.53 15.80 8.74
C PRO A 452 25.28 17.30 8.74
N SER A 453 25.57 17.96 9.88
CA SER A 453 25.49 19.41 9.96
C SER A 453 26.37 20.00 8.86
N GLU A 454 25.76 20.69 7.90
CA GLU A 454 26.51 21.55 6.97
C GLU A 454 27.31 22.50 7.86
N THR A 455 28.63 22.32 7.85
CA THR A 455 29.61 23.05 8.66
C THR A 455 30.24 24.13 7.82
#